data_AF-A0A1J6HK97-F1
#
_entry.id   AF-A0A1J6HK97-F1
#
_cell.length_a   1.000
_cell.length_b   1.000
_cell.length_c   1.000
_cell.angle_alpha   90.00
_cell.angle_beta   90.00
_cell.angle_gamma   90.00
#
_symmetry.space_group_name_H-M   'P 1'
#
loop_
_entity.id
_entity.type
_entity.pdbx_description
1 polymer ?
#
loop_
_entity_poly.entity_id
_entity_poly.type
_entity_poly.pdbx_seq_one_letter_code
_entity_poly.pdbx_strand_id
1 'polypeptide(L)'
;MADKTNNEHTEVENIQVNLGDFDFAGDDAVVPFQVEGLDVRGRAVQLGASIDGILKRHNYPEEVARLLAEATVLTVLLGTSLKFEGKFIFQTQSDGPVDMLVVDFRTPRSVRAYARFDEEGLKEAVAAHKTKPEELLGRGTLAFTVDQGAYTQRYQGIVALDGSTLEEIATTYFRQSEQIPTDLKLSVAKLVERGADGKPVEQWRAGGLIIQFLPESELRARIPDLPGGDEDDAEASFHPEDDAWDEARSLVGTIESSELTDPQVGSERLLYRLFHERGVRVFDSVSVLDECSCSREKISGVLSGFTAEEIAESADSGKISVTCEFCSKLYEFDSAEFKK
;
A
#
# COMPACT_ATOMS: atom_id res chain seq x y z
N MET A 1 -8.71 -52.97 -2.95
CA MET A 1 -7.31 -52.65 -2.65
C MET A 1 -6.63 -52.27 -3.95
N ALA A 2 -6.74 -51.02 -4.36
CA ALA A 2 -6.01 -50.45 -5.48
C ALA A 2 -5.59 -49.08 -4.97
N ASP A 3 -4.35 -49.00 -4.49
CA ASP A 3 -3.82 -47.77 -3.93
C ASP A 3 -2.89 -47.10 -4.93
N LYS A 4 -3.01 -45.78 -4.92
CA LYS A 4 -2.44 -44.78 -5.80
C LYS A 4 -0.95 -44.66 -5.55
N THR A 5 -0.19 -44.24 -6.56
CA THR A 5 0.81 -43.15 -6.45
C THR A 5 1.51 -42.99 -7.80
N ASN A 6 1.02 -42.05 -8.61
CA ASN A 6 1.80 -41.45 -9.69
C ASN A 6 2.19 -40.06 -9.17
N ASN A 7 3.45 -39.93 -8.75
CA ASN A 7 4.01 -38.69 -8.24
C ASN A 7 4.78 -38.04 -9.40
N GLU A 8 4.10 -37.18 -10.16
CA GLU A 8 4.77 -36.33 -11.16
C GLU A 8 5.46 -35.19 -10.41
N HIS A 9 6.77 -35.32 -10.28
CA HIS A 9 7.66 -34.29 -9.76
C HIS A 9 7.69 -33.12 -10.74
N THR A 10 7.19 -31.96 -10.31
CA THR A 10 7.44 -30.67 -10.97
C THR A 10 8.94 -30.41 -10.97
N GLU A 11 9.53 -30.23 -12.15
CA GLU A 11 10.92 -29.83 -12.32
C GLU A 11 11.14 -28.49 -11.61
N VAL A 12 11.97 -28.52 -10.57
CA VAL A 12 12.46 -27.31 -9.90
C VAL A 12 13.63 -26.83 -10.77
N GLU A 13 13.51 -25.64 -11.35
CA GLU A 13 14.61 -25.00 -12.07
C GLU A 13 15.83 -24.94 -11.14
N ASN A 14 16.95 -25.52 -11.59
CA ASN A 14 18.21 -25.50 -10.86
C ASN A 14 18.76 -24.07 -10.82
N ILE A 15 18.45 -23.34 -9.75
CA ILE A 15 19.07 -22.04 -9.45
C ILE A 15 20.51 -22.31 -9.00
N GLN A 16 21.48 -21.94 -9.84
CA GLN A 16 22.90 -21.93 -9.47
C GLN A 16 23.17 -20.75 -8.53
N VAL A 17 23.24 -21.04 -7.22
CA VAL A 17 23.55 -20.04 -6.20
C VAL A 17 25.07 -19.81 -6.14
N ASN A 18 25.54 -18.60 -6.50
CA ASN A 18 26.92 -18.17 -6.27
C ASN A 18 27.01 -17.38 -4.97
N LEU A 19 28.12 -17.53 -4.24
CA LEU A 19 28.45 -16.70 -3.06
C LEU A 19 28.60 -15.23 -3.50
N GLY A 20 27.60 -14.40 -3.17
CA GLY A 20 27.52 -12.98 -3.53
C GLY A 20 26.24 -12.59 -4.28
N ASP A 21 25.56 -13.56 -4.86
CA ASP A 21 24.19 -13.40 -5.37
C ASP A 21 23.25 -13.62 -4.18
N PHE A 22 22.89 -12.54 -3.48
CA PHE A 22 21.67 -12.59 -2.68
C PHE A 22 20.55 -12.73 -3.71
N ASP A 23 19.71 -13.76 -3.60
CA ASP A 23 18.44 -13.83 -4.32
C ASP A 23 17.57 -12.67 -3.78
N PHE A 24 17.79 -11.48 -4.32
CA PHE A 24 17.02 -10.29 -3.99
C PHE A 24 15.62 -10.49 -4.54
N ALA A 25 14.60 -10.21 -3.72
CA ALA A 25 13.20 -10.25 -4.12
C ALA A 25 12.91 -9.36 -5.33
N GLY A 26 13.76 -8.35 -5.55
CA GLY A 26 13.64 -7.39 -6.65
C GLY A 26 12.53 -6.39 -6.40
N ASP A 27 12.15 -5.71 -7.48
CA ASP A 27 11.02 -4.79 -7.47
C ASP A 27 9.69 -5.53 -7.38
N ASP A 28 8.69 -4.82 -6.89
CA ASP A 28 7.32 -5.30 -6.76
C ASP A 28 7.23 -6.57 -5.89
N ALA A 29 8.01 -6.62 -4.83
CA ALA A 29 8.00 -7.70 -3.86
C ALA A 29 8.10 -7.18 -2.43
N VAL A 30 7.21 -7.65 -1.56
CA VAL A 30 7.28 -7.38 -0.12
C VAL A 30 8.21 -8.39 0.51
N VAL A 31 9.21 -7.90 1.26
CA VAL A 31 10.18 -8.70 2.00
C VAL A 31 9.86 -8.62 3.49
N PRO A 32 9.29 -9.68 4.09
CA PRO A 32 9.14 -9.78 5.53
C PRO A 32 10.51 -9.99 6.18
N PHE A 33 10.72 -9.40 7.35
CA PHE A 33 11.94 -9.58 8.11
C PHE A 33 11.70 -9.54 9.63
N GLN A 34 12.69 -10.02 10.37
CA GLN A 34 12.76 -9.95 11.82
C GLN A 34 14.18 -9.56 12.24
N VAL A 35 14.29 -8.73 13.27
CA VAL A 35 15.54 -8.35 13.91
C VAL A 35 15.55 -8.97 15.30
N GLU A 36 16.19 -10.12 15.45
CA GLU A 36 16.16 -10.91 16.69
C GLU A 36 16.72 -10.11 17.87
N GLY A 37 17.80 -9.35 17.67
CA GLY A 37 18.42 -8.56 18.73
C GLY A 37 17.58 -7.38 19.25
N LEU A 38 16.51 -6.99 18.54
CA LEU A 38 15.68 -5.84 18.88
C LEU A 38 14.19 -6.18 19.13
N ASP A 39 13.81 -7.46 19.06
CA ASP A 39 12.39 -7.90 19.14
C ASP A 39 11.46 -7.17 18.14
N VAL A 40 12.00 -6.81 16.97
CA VAL A 40 11.27 -6.10 15.91
C VAL A 40 10.98 -7.02 14.75
N ARG A 41 9.76 -6.93 14.22
CA ARG A 41 9.37 -7.53 12.95
C ARG A 41 8.92 -6.44 12.01
N GLY A 42 9.10 -6.66 10.72
CA GLY A 42 8.74 -5.66 9.75
C GLY A 42 8.58 -6.20 8.35
N ARG A 43 8.23 -5.29 7.45
CA ARG A 43 8.17 -5.53 6.01
C ARG A 43 8.78 -4.36 5.28
N ALA A 44 9.57 -4.66 4.26
CA ALA A 44 10.09 -3.70 3.31
C ALA A 44 9.47 -3.97 1.94
N VAL A 45 9.23 -2.93 1.15
CA VAL A 45 8.78 -3.07 -0.23
C VAL A 45 9.38 -1.96 -1.08
N GLN A 46 9.75 -2.30 -2.31
CA GLN A 46 10.01 -1.34 -3.37
C GLN A 46 9.10 -1.70 -4.54
N LEU A 47 8.19 -0.80 -4.89
CA LEU A 47 7.31 -0.89 -6.05
C LEU A 47 7.95 -0.16 -7.23
N GLY A 48 8.03 -0.86 -8.35
CA GLY A 48 8.58 -0.37 -9.61
C GLY A 48 7.54 -0.45 -10.72
N ALA A 49 7.54 -1.55 -11.48
CA ALA A 49 6.67 -1.70 -12.65
C ALA A 49 5.18 -1.68 -12.27
N SER A 50 4.80 -2.23 -11.11
CA SER A 50 3.41 -2.23 -10.66
C SER A 50 2.87 -0.80 -10.47
N ILE A 51 3.59 0.05 -9.72
CA ILE A 51 3.16 1.41 -9.45
C ILE A 51 3.28 2.31 -10.68
N ASP A 52 4.35 2.15 -11.47
CA ASP A 52 4.53 2.88 -12.72
C ASP A 52 3.38 2.64 -13.70
N GLY A 53 2.97 1.37 -13.85
CA GLY A 53 1.79 1.02 -14.64
C GLY A 53 0.53 1.67 -14.09
N ILE A 54 0.27 1.57 -12.77
CA ILE A 54 -0.93 2.13 -12.12
C ILE A 54 -1.05 3.62 -12.40
N LEU A 55 0.03 4.37 -12.25
CA LEU A 55 0.03 5.82 -12.43
C LEU A 55 -0.06 6.24 -13.91
N LYS A 56 0.68 5.57 -14.80
CA LYS A 56 0.74 5.94 -16.23
C LYS A 56 -0.59 5.79 -16.96
N ARG A 57 -1.43 4.82 -16.58
CA ARG A 57 -2.72 4.59 -17.26
C ARG A 57 -3.77 5.68 -17.02
N HIS A 58 -3.59 6.47 -15.97
CA HIS A 58 -4.52 7.53 -15.57
C HIS A 58 -4.02 8.94 -15.90
N ASN A 59 -2.73 9.07 -16.27
CA ASN A 59 -2.10 10.36 -16.59
C ASN A 59 -2.30 11.42 -15.49
N TYR A 60 -2.11 11.02 -14.23
CA TYR A 60 -2.23 11.90 -13.09
C TYR A 60 -1.18 13.02 -13.10
N PRO A 61 -1.52 14.23 -12.61
CA PRO A 61 -0.54 15.23 -12.21
C PRO A 61 0.47 14.67 -11.20
N GLU A 62 1.67 15.24 -11.15
CA GLU A 62 2.78 14.68 -10.35
C GLU A 62 2.43 14.58 -8.87
N GLU A 63 1.71 15.57 -8.34
CA GLU A 63 1.28 15.69 -6.96
C GLU A 63 0.29 14.59 -6.57
N VAL A 64 -0.70 14.33 -7.44
CA VAL A 64 -1.70 13.28 -7.24
C VAL A 64 -1.05 11.89 -7.37
N ALA A 65 -0.14 11.74 -8.33
CA ALA A 65 0.58 10.50 -8.55
C ALA A 65 1.46 10.12 -7.35
N ARG A 66 2.17 11.09 -6.74
CA ARG A 66 2.95 10.89 -5.52
C ARG A 66 2.07 10.41 -4.36
N LEU A 67 0.97 11.12 -4.13
CA LEU A 67 0.04 10.80 -3.05
C LEU A 67 -0.60 9.41 -3.22
N LEU A 68 -1.04 9.06 -4.43
CA LEU A 68 -1.59 7.73 -4.71
C LEU A 68 -0.55 6.62 -4.54
N ALA A 69 0.71 6.88 -4.90
CA ALA A 69 1.81 5.93 -4.71
C ALA A 69 2.14 5.70 -3.23
N GLU A 70 2.18 6.75 -2.40
CA GLU A 70 2.35 6.62 -0.95
C GLU A 70 1.23 5.77 -0.34
N ALA A 71 -0.02 6.07 -0.68
CA ALA A 71 -1.17 5.28 -0.25
C ALA A 71 -1.08 3.81 -0.71
N THR A 72 -0.54 3.57 -1.92
CA THR A 72 -0.36 2.22 -2.46
C THR A 72 0.68 1.43 -1.68
N VAL A 73 1.85 2.01 -1.42
CA VAL A 73 2.90 1.38 -0.61
C VAL A 73 2.39 1.06 0.79
N LEU A 74 1.75 2.03 1.44
CA LEU A 74 1.16 1.84 2.76
C LEU A 74 0.18 0.66 2.75
N THR A 75 -0.75 0.65 1.81
CA THR A 75 -1.76 -0.42 1.71
C THR A 75 -1.14 -1.79 1.47
N VAL A 76 -0.07 -1.89 0.66
CA VAL A 76 0.66 -3.14 0.41
C VAL A 76 1.39 -3.62 1.67
N LEU A 77 2.07 -2.72 2.39
CA LEU A 77 2.76 -3.06 3.65
C LEU A 77 1.77 -3.56 4.71
N LEU A 78 0.61 -2.89 4.85
CA LEU A 78 -0.41 -3.30 5.82
C LEU A 78 -1.16 -4.56 5.39
N GLY A 79 -1.55 -4.64 4.11
CA GLY A 79 -2.30 -5.76 3.55
C GLY A 79 -1.52 -7.07 3.57
N THR A 80 -0.18 -7.02 3.43
CA THR A 80 0.68 -8.19 3.60
C THR A 80 1.03 -8.48 5.07
N SER A 81 0.74 -7.53 5.98
CA SER A 81 0.93 -7.68 7.42
C SER A 81 -0.14 -8.46 8.13
N LEU A 82 -1.38 -8.30 7.68
CA LEU A 82 -2.53 -8.95 8.26
C LEU A 82 -2.64 -10.40 7.76
N LYS A 83 -2.84 -11.35 8.67
CA LYS A 83 -3.07 -12.77 8.33
C LYS A 83 -4.55 -12.99 8.00
N PHE A 84 -4.96 -12.67 6.77
CA PHE A 84 -6.33 -12.88 6.30
C PHE A 84 -6.34 -13.40 4.86
N GLU A 85 -7.49 -13.93 4.43
CA GLU A 85 -7.77 -14.20 3.03
C GLU A 85 -8.92 -13.29 2.59
N GLY A 86 -8.69 -12.40 1.64
CA GLY A 86 -9.71 -11.46 1.20
C GLY A 86 -9.16 -10.18 0.58
N LYS A 87 -9.80 -9.06 0.92
CA LYS A 87 -9.42 -7.71 0.48
C LYS A 87 -9.14 -6.81 1.68
N PHE A 88 -8.06 -6.06 1.58
CA PHE A 88 -7.76 -4.92 2.41
C PHE A 88 -7.92 -3.66 1.57
N ILE A 89 -8.73 -2.72 2.06
CA ILE A 89 -9.11 -1.51 1.33
C ILE A 89 -8.67 -0.32 2.17
N PHE A 90 -7.83 0.52 1.58
CA PHE A 90 -7.53 1.87 2.02
C PHE A 90 -8.47 2.82 1.27
N GLN A 91 -9.23 3.63 1.99
CA GLN A 91 -10.11 4.61 1.36
C GLN A 91 -10.07 5.94 2.13
N THR A 92 -9.76 7.03 1.43
CA THR A 92 -9.95 8.39 1.97
C THR A 92 -11.23 9.00 1.43
N GLN A 93 -11.83 9.84 2.27
CA GLN A 93 -12.86 10.78 1.87
C GLN A 93 -12.56 12.12 2.53
N SER A 94 -12.29 13.14 1.73
CA SER A 94 -11.84 14.42 2.24
C SER A 94 -12.34 15.62 1.44
N ASP A 95 -12.10 16.82 1.98
CA ASP A 95 -12.48 18.10 1.40
C ASP A 95 -11.34 18.81 0.64
N GLY A 96 -10.17 18.18 0.53
CA GLY A 96 -9.02 18.70 -0.22
C GLY A 96 -9.14 18.52 -1.74
N PRO A 97 -8.18 19.08 -2.51
CA PRO A 97 -8.11 18.90 -3.97
C PRO A 97 -8.14 17.45 -4.43
N VAL A 98 -7.62 16.52 -3.61
CA VAL A 98 -7.75 15.07 -3.82
C VAL A 98 -8.78 14.54 -2.84
N ASP A 99 -10.03 14.49 -3.31
CA ASP A 99 -11.19 14.19 -2.45
C ASP A 99 -11.31 12.70 -2.08
N MET A 100 -10.70 11.81 -2.87
CA MET A 100 -10.82 10.37 -2.70
C MET A 100 -9.61 9.63 -3.26
N LEU A 101 -9.02 8.81 -2.40
CA LEU A 101 -8.07 7.77 -2.76
C LEU A 101 -8.69 6.43 -2.41
N VAL A 102 -8.54 5.45 -3.30
CA VAL A 102 -8.92 4.06 -3.02
C VAL A 102 -7.79 3.16 -3.45
N VAL A 103 -7.28 2.36 -2.53
CA VAL A 103 -6.32 1.29 -2.83
C VAL A 103 -6.88 -0.02 -2.30
N ASP A 104 -7.00 -0.99 -3.20
CA ASP A 104 -7.39 -2.34 -2.84
C ASP A 104 -6.18 -3.26 -2.96
N PHE A 105 -5.82 -3.89 -1.86
CA PHE A 105 -4.93 -5.05 -1.85
C PHE A 105 -5.77 -6.31 -1.66
N ARG A 106 -5.63 -7.27 -2.58
CA ARG A 106 -6.27 -8.57 -2.50
C ARG A 106 -5.22 -9.65 -2.38
N THR A 107 -5.33 -10.43 -1.31
CA THR A 107 -4.42 -11.53 -1.03
C THR A 107 -4.45 -12.55 -2.17
N PRO A 108 -3.30 -13.11 -2.57
CA PRO A 108 -1.99 -12.93 -1.94
C PRO A 108 -1.15 -11.76 -2.46
N ARG A 109 -1.49 -11.18 -3.63
CA ARG A 109 -0.54 -10.31 -4.37
C ARG A 109 -1.15 -9.20 -5.21
N SER A 110 -2.46 -9.19 -5.44
CA SER A 110 -3.07 -8.26 -6.38
C SER A 110 -3.24 -6.89 -5.73
N VAL A 111 -2.79 -5.82 -6.38
CA VAL A 111 -3.05 -4.44 -5.98
C VAL A 111 -3.72 -3.68 -7.11
N ARG A 112 -4.58 -2.72 -6.75
CA ARG A 112 -5.10 -1.70 -7.65
C ARG A 112 -5.34 -0.42 -6.87
N ALA A 113 -5.15 0.71 -7.52
CA ALA A 113 -5.30 2.02 -6.90
C ALA A 113 -6.02 2.98 -7.84
N TYR A 114 -6.71 3.94 -7.24
CA TYR A 114 -7.44 4.99 -7.94
C TYR A 114 -7.45 6.27 -7.09
N ALA A 115 -7.31 7.41 -7.76
CA ALA A 115 -7.49 8.73 -7.17
C ALA A 115 -8.53 9.52 -7.95
N ARG A 116 -9.41 10.22 -7.23
CA ARG A 116 -10.28 11.28 -7.75
C ARG A 116 -9.84 12.61 -7.18
N PHE A 117 -9.78 13.62 -8.04
CA PHE A 117 -9.30 14.95 -7.69
C PHE A 117 -10.03 16.02 -8.49
N ASP A 118 -10.09 17.23 -7.93
CA ASP A 118 -10.55 18.44 -8.60
C ASP A 118 -9.37 19.13 -9.30
N GLU A 119 -9.45 19.26 -10.63
CA GLU A 119 -8.41 19.90 -11.42
C GLU A 119 -8.22 21.39 -11.10
N GLU A 120 -9.30 22.11 -10.80
CA GLU A 120 -9.22 23.54 -10.50
C GLU A 120 -8.60 23.76 -9.12
N GLY A 121 -9.12 23.09 -8.10
CA GLY A 121 -8.56 23.11 -6.74
C GLY A 121 -7.09 22.66 -6.70
N LEU A 122 -6.70 21.67 -7.51
CA LEU A 122 -5.29 21.25 -7.58
C LEU A 122 -4.40 22.34 -8.19
N LYS A 123 -4.82 23.00 -9.28
CA LYS A 123 -4.05 24.09 -9.90
C LYS A 123 -3.86 25.25 -8.93
N GLU A 124 -4.88 25.58 -8.15
CA GLU A 124 -4.79 26.60 -7.10
C GLU A 124 -3.83 26.19 -5.98
N ALA A 125 -3.88 24.95 -5.51
CA ALA A 125 -2.98 24.42 -4.50
C ALA A 125 -1.51 24.47 -4.97
N VAL A 126 -1.24 24.07 -6.22
CA VAL A 126 0.09 24.16 -6.84
C VAL A 126 0.56 25.62 -6.94
N ALA A 127 -0.30 26.54 -7.38
CA ALA A 127 0.03 27.96 -7.46
C ALA A 127 0.30 28.58 -6.07
N ALA A 128 -0.34 28.06 -5.02
CA ALA A 128 -0.14 28.46 -3.65
C ALA A 128 1.04 27.75 -2.95
N HIS A 129 1.78 26.89 -3.66
CA HIS A 129 2.84 26.03 -3.12
C HIS A 129 2.38 25.10 -1.97
N LYS A 130 1.10 24.70 -2.00
CA LYS A 130 0.49 23.76 -1.04
C LYS A 130 0.36 22.38 -1.66
N THR A 131 1.49 21.75 -1.96
CA THR A 131 1.57 20.49 -2.70
C THR A 131 1.96 19.30 -1.83
N LYS A 132 1.96 19.45 -0.51
CA LYS A 132 2.26 18.32 0.38
C LYS A 132 1.08 17.33 0.41
N PRO A 133 1.34 16.02 0.60
CA PRO A 133 0.29 14.99 0.68
C PRO A 133 -0.87 15.36 1.60
N GLU A 134 -0.58 15.83 2.81
CA GLU A 134 -1.56 16.22 3.83
C GLU A 134 -2.39 17.46 3.45
N GLU A 135 -1.81 18.38 2.67
CA GLU A 135 -2.51 19.59 2.19
C GLU A 135 -3.44 19.26 1.02
N LEU A 136 -3.05 18.31 0.18
CA LEU A 136 -3.85 17.84 -0.96
C LEU A 136 -5.03 16.98 -0.53
N LEU A 137 -4.85 16.18 0.54
CA LEU A 137 -5.94 15.45 1.17
C LEU A 137 -6.87 16.41 1.92
N GLY A 138 -6.35 17.43 2.60
CA GLY A 138 -7.17 18.32 3.42
C GLY A 138 -7.69 17.60 4.68
N ARG A 139 -8.95 17.84 5.03
CA ARG A 139 -9.60 17.23 6.20
C ARG A 139 -10.66 16.23 5.78
N GLY A 140 -10.86 15.22 6.61
CA GLY A 140 -11.79 14.15 6.30
C GLY A 140 -11.55 12.90 7.12
N THR A 141 -11.77 11.76 6.50
CA THR A 141 -11.59 10.46 7.13
C THR A 141 -10.78 9.52 6.24
N LEU A 142 -9.96 8.69 6.89
CA LEU A 142 -9.32 7.54 6.32
C LEU A 142 -9.96 6.29 6.90
N ALA A 143 -10.39 5.37 6.04
CA ALA A 143 -10.94 4.09 6.43
C ALA A 143 -10.04 2.94 5.95
N PHE A 144 -9.66 2.06 6.86
CA PHE A 144 -9.08 0.75 6.58
C PHE A 144 -10.16 -0.31 6.70
N THR A 145 -10.45 -1.04 5.63
CA THR A 145 -11.49 -2.07 5.61
C THR A 145 -10.89 -3.43 5.29
N VAL A 146 -11.13 -4.42 6.15
CA VAL A 146 -10.80 -5.83 5.93
C VAL A 146 -12.09 -6.57 5.56
N ASP A 147 -12.15 -7.11 4.35
CA ASP A 147 -13.26 -7.92 3.83
C ASP A 147 -12.77 -9.33 3.48
N GLN A 148 -13.14 -10.31 4.32
CA GLN A 148 -12.78 -11.73 4.14
C GLN A 148 -13.90 -12.53 3.41
N GLY A 149 -14.85 -11.84 2.79
CA GLY A 149 -15.92 -12.44 1.98
C GLY A 149 -17.25 -12.61 2.70
N ALA A 150 -18.22 -13.21 1.99
CA ALA A 150 -19.65 -13.15 2.30
C ALA A 150 -20.07 -13.77 3.65
N TYR A 151 -19.25 -14.64 4.23
CA TYR A 151 -19.54 -15.31 5.51
C TYR A 151 -18.81 -14.67 6.69
N THR A 152 -18.12 -13.55 6.46
CA THR A 152 -17.34 -12.84 7.48
C THR A 152 -17.88 -11.44 7.66
N GLN A 153 -17.81 -10.91 8.88
CA GLN A 153 -18.12 -9.51 9.11
C GLN A 153 -16.96 -8.66 8.61
N ARG A 154 -17.30 -7.60 7.86
CA ARG A 154 -16.33 -6.60 7.47
C ARG A 154 -15.87 -5.83 8.71
N TYR A 155 -14.57 -5.78 8.90
CA TYR A 155 -13.97 -4.95 9.93
C TYR A 155 -13.50 -3.65 9.28
N GLN A 156 -13.86 -2.51 9.90
CA GLN A 156 -13.50 -1.19 9.40
C GLN A 156 -12.97 -0.34 10.54
N GLY A 157 -11.72 0.12 10.41
CA GLY A 157 -11.11 1.12 11.27
C GLY A 157 -11.14 2.48 10.58
N ILE A 158 -11.57 3.52 11.29
CA ILE A 158 -11.68 4.88 10.75
C ILE A 158 -10.80 5.81 11.57
N VAL A 159 -10.00 6.64 10.90
CA VAL A 159 -9.13 7.66 11.50
C VAL A 159 -9.41 9.01 10.85
N ALA A 160 -9.25 10.09 11.60
CA ALA A 160 -9.40 11.44 11.07
C ALA A 160 -8.19 11.84 10.21
N LEU A 161 -8.46 12.57 9.12
CA LEU A 161 -7.45 13.34 8.40
C LEU A 161 -7.46 14.76 8.97
N ASP A 162 -6.41 15.10 9.73
CA ASP A 162 -6.31 16.36 10.49
C ASP A 162 -5.13 17.23 10.05
N GLY A 163 -4.47 16.87 8.93
CA GLY A 163 -3.25 17.51 8.44
C GLY A 163 -1.98 16.74 8.83
N SER A 164 -2.10 15.61 9.51
CA SER A 164 -1.00 14.67 9.72
C SER A 164 -0.63 13.93 8.42
N THR A 165 0.62 13.46 8.33
CA THR A 165 1.09 12.64 7.22
C THR A 165 0.47 11.25 7.23
N LEU A 166 0.48 10.55 6.08
CA LEU A 166 0.03 9.15 6.01
C LEU A 166 0.82 8.24 6.96
N GLU A 167 2.10 8.56 7.24
CA GLU A 167 2.93 7.85 8.21
C GLU A 167 2.40 7.99 9.64
N GLU A 168 2.10 9.21 10.06
CA GLU A 168 1.57 9.51 11.39
C GLU A 168 0.16 8.94 11.58
N ILE A 169 -0.69 9.02 10.55
CA ILE A 169 -2.05 8.49 10.59
C ILE A 169 -2.03 6.97 10.75
N ALA A 170 -1.23 6.26 9.94
CA ALA A 170 -1.11 4.81 10.07
C ALA A 170 -0.47 4.40 11.40
N THR A 171 0.55 5.12 11.87
CA THR A 171 1.15 4.88 13.20
C THR A 171 0.12 5.06 14.32
N THR A 172 -0.73 6.09 14.23
CA THR A 172 -1.82 6.35 15.18
C THR A 172 -2.89 5.26 15.12
N TYR A 173 -3.24 4.80 13.92
CA TYR A 173 -4.18 3.69 13.73
C TYR A 173 -3.72 2.41 14.45
N PHE A 174 -2.48 1.96 14.23
CA PHE A 174 -1.94 0.77 14.89
C PHE A 174 -1.80 0.95 16.39
N ARG A 175 -1.42 2.15 16.84
CA ARG A 175 -1.34 2.48 18.27
C ARG A 175 -2.71 2.34 18.95
N GLN A 176 -3.77 2.87 18.36
CA GLN A 176 -5.11 2.88 18.96
C GLN A 176 -5.86 1.56 18.80
N SER A 177 -5.77 0.93 17.62
CA SER A 177 -6.61 -0.22 17.27
C SER A 177 -5.95 -1.55 17.62
N GLU A 178 -4.63 -1.67 17.42
CA GLU A 178 -3.88 -2.93 17.58
C GLU A 178 -3.00 -2.93 18.83
N GLN A 179 -2.73 -1.76 19.44
CA GLN A 179 -1.82 -1.59 20.57
C GLN A 179 -0.39 -2.11 20.31
N ILE A 180 0.02 -2.12 19.03
CA ILE A 180 1.35 -2.54 18.61
C ILE A 180 2.16 -1.28 18.29
N PRO A 181 3.27 -1.00 19.03
CA PRO A 181 4.19 0.06 18.68
C PRO A 181 4.69 -0.17 17.26
N THR A 182 4.36 0.78 16.38
CA THR A 182 4.60 0.70 14.95
C THR A 182 5.29 1.98 14.54
N ASP A 183 6.29 1.86 13.67
CA ASP A 183 6.93 2.99 13.00
C ASP A 183 7.04 2.65 11.52
N LEU A 184 6.97 3.66 10.67
CA LEU A 184 6.91 3.44 9.23
C LEU A 184 7.55 4.58 8.45
N LYS A 185 8.11 4.22 7.30
CA LYS A 185 8.67 5.15 6.34
C LYS A 185 8.15 4.86 4.95
N LEU A 186 7.75 5.91 4.24
CA LEU A 186 7.26 5.89 2.87
C LEU A 186 8.07 6.88 2.06
N SER A 187 8.32 6.54 0.81
CA SER A 187 8.92 7.47 -0.13
C SER A 187 8.50 7.18 -1.55
N VAL A 188 8.33 8.26 -2.32
CA VAL A 188 8.00 8.18 -3.74
C VAL A 188 8.95 9.08 -4.52
N ALA A 189 9.51 8.53 -5.59
CA ALA A 189 10.39 9.23 -6.49
C ALA A 189 9.97 8.97 -7.94
N LYS A 190 10.18 9.99 -8.76
CA LYS A 190 10.12 9.87 -10.22
C LYS A 190 11.56 9.84 -10.73
N LEU A 191 12.00 8.66 -11.16
CA LEU A 191 13.33 8.50 -11.74
C LEU A 191 13.29 8.82 -13.23
N VAL A 192 14.36 9.45 -13.71
CA VAL A 192 14.56 9.76 -15.13
C VAL A 192 15.84 9.06 -15.56
N GLU A 193 15.68 7.97 -16.31
CA GLU A 193 16.80 7.19 -16.82
C GLU A 193 16.95 7.38 -18.33
N ARG A 194 18.11 7.02 -18.88
CA ARG A 194 18.29 7.00 -20.33
C ARG A 194 17.84 5.65 -20.87
N GLY A 195 16.79 5.66 -21.69
CA GLY A 195 16.31 4.50 -22.42
C GLY A 195 17.35 3.97 -23.42
N ALA A 196 17.11 2.75 -23.92
CA ALA A 196 17.98 2.11 -24.90
C ALA A 196 18.12 2.91 -26.22
N ASP A 197 17.16 3.79 -26.52
CA ASP A 197 17.18 4.71 -27.66
C ASP A 197 17.84 6.06 -27.34
N GLY A 198 18.41 6.21 -26.14
CA GLY A 198 19.06 7.42 -25.65
C GLY A 198 18.10 8.53 -25.18
N LYS A 199 16.78 8.29 -25.20
CA LYS A 199 15.78 9.25 -24.72
C LYS A 199 15.56 9.12 -23.22
N PRO A 200 15.16 10.21 -22.53
CA PRO A 200 14.75 10.12 -21.14
C PRO A 200 13.49 9.26 -21.02
N VAL A 201 13.54 8.25 -20.16
CA VAL A 201 12.41 7.44 -19.76
C VAL A 201 12.12 7.77 -18.31
N GLU A 202 10.90 8.26 -18.08
CA GLU A 202 10.42 8.56 -16.74
C GLU A 202 9.73 7.33 -16.16
N GLN A 203 10.10 6.98 -14.93
CA GLN A 203 9.53 5.85 -14.20
C GLN A 203 9.21 6.27 -12.78
N TRP A 204 8.01 5.90 -12.33
CA TRP A 204 7.63 6.05 -10.93
C TRP A 204 8.17 4.90 -10.11
N ARG A 205 8.71 5.22 -8.94
CA ARG A 205 9.14 4.26 -7.94
C ARG A 205 8.64 4.69 -6.59
N ALA A 206 8.23 3.72 -5.79
CA ALA A 206 7.73 3.97 -4.45
C ALA A 206 8.27 2.89 -3.52
N GLY A 207 8.73 3.26 -2.35
CA GLY A 207 9.26 2.32 -1.38
C GLY A 207 8.77 2.61 0.01
N GLY A 208 8.80 1.59 0.85
CA GLY A 208 8.47 1.78 2.25
C GLY A 208 8.96 0.66 3.14
N LEU A 209 9.01 0.99 4.42
CA LEU A 209 9.40 0.11 5.50
C LEU A 209 8.38 0.28 6.63
N ILE A 210 7.91 -0.83 7.18
CA ILE A 210 7.15 -0.84 8.45
C ILE A 210 7.89 -1.71 9.45
N ILE A 211 8.04 -1.21 10.67
CA ILE A 211 8.55 -1.97 11.82
C ILE A 211 7.50 -1.99 12.93
N GLN A 212 7.42 -3.13 13.61
CA GLN A 212 6.49 -3.40 14.70
C GLN A 212 7.24 -4.06 15.85
N PHE A 213 7.06 -3.53 17.05
CA PHE A 213 7.68 -4.07 18.25
C PHE A 213 6.84 -5.21 18.82
N LEU A 214 7.42 -6.41 18.91
CA LEU A 214 6.76 -7.62 19.39
C LEU A 214 7.70 -8.34 20.38
N PRO A 215 7.88 -7.79 21.59
CA PRO A 215 8.75 -8.37 22.60
C PRO A 215 8.27 -9.77 23.01
N GLU A 216 9.21 -10.72 23.11
CA GLU A 216 8.89 -12.08 23.57
C GLU A 216 8.57 -12.14 25.07
N SER A 217 9.03 -11.16 25.85
CA SER A 217 8.79 -11.09 27.29
C SER A 217 7.61 -10.19 27.64
N GLU A 218 6.68 -10.69 28.47
CA GLU A 218 5.50 -9.94 28.93
C GLU A 218 5.86 -8.67 29.73
N LEU A 219 7.07 -8.60 30.30
CA LEU A 219 7.54 -7.41 31.02
C LEU A 219 7.87 -6.25 30.08
N ARG A 220 8.36 -6.54 28.87
CA ARG A 220 8.68 -5.55 27.83
C ARG A 220 7.46 -5.23 26.95
N ALA A 221 6.46 -6.10 26.94
CA ALA A 221 5.18 -5.88 26.27
C ALA A 221 4.24 -4.91 27.02
N ARG A 222 4.54 -4.58 28.28
CA ARG A 222 3.70 -3.68 29.08
C ARG A 222 3.88 -2.25 28.61
N ILE A 223 2.83 -1.70 28.00
CA ILE A 223 2.65 -0.25 27.91
C ILE A 223 2.41 0.25 29.35
N PRO A 224 3.11 1.30 29.82
CA PRO A 224 2.90 1.85 31.15
C PRO A 224 1.41 2.17 31.38
N ASP A 225 0.90 1.90 32.58
CA ASP A 225 -0.46 2.29 32.96
C ASP A 225 -0.60 3.82 32.80
N LEU A 226 -1.71 4.26 32.20
CA LEU A 226 -2.12 5.67 32.18
C LEU A 226 -2.09 6.21 33.62
N PRO A 227 -1.32 7.27 33.93
CA PRO A 227 -1.31 7.83 35.28
C PRO A 227 -2.72 8.29 35.64
N GLY A 228 -3.20 7.82 36.79
CA GLY A 228 -4.53 8.12 37.31
C GLY A 228 -4.62 9.54 37.86
N GLY A 229 -4.87 10.51 36.99
CA GLY A 229 -5.46 11.82 37.33
C GLY A 229 -4.53 12.92 37.85
N ASP A 230 -4.80 14.12 37.32
CA ASP A 230 -4.43 15.46 37.80
C ASP A 230 -3.00 16.00 37.52
N GLU A 231 -2.35 15.59 36.43
CA GLU A 231 -1.26 16.37 35.83
C GLU A 231 -1.64 16.81 34.41
N ASP A 232 -1.75 18.13 34.22
CA ASP A 232 -1.93 18.85 32.95
C ASP A 232 -0.67 18.77 32.05
N ASP A 233 -0.08 17.58 31.92
CA ASP A 233 0.98 17.34 30.93
C ASP A 233 0.38 16.59 29.74
N ALA A 234 0.05 17.38 28.72
CA ALA A 234 -0.27 16.91 27.38
C ALA A 234 0.91 16.08 26.82
N GLU A 235 0.58 14.93 26.25
CA GLU A 235 1.50 13.89 25.71
C GLU A 235 2.10 12.94 26.76
N ALA A 236 1.27 12.10 27.35
CA ALA A 236 1.76 10.83 27.87
C ALA A 236 2.45 10.04 26.74
N SER A 237 3.77 9.88 26.83
CA SER A 237 4.61 9.14 25.89
C SER A 237 4.26 7.65 25.93
N PHE A 238 3.24 7.22 25.18
CA PHE A 238 2.84 5.80 25.05
C PHE A 238 3.78 4.96 24.17
N HIS A 239 5.06 5.33 24.12
CA HIS A 239 6.08 4.46 23.56
C HIS A 239 6.49 3.45 24.63
N PRO A 240 6.75 2.17 24.29
CA PRO A 240 7.44 1.30 25.23
C PRO A 240 8.71 2.02 25.65
N GLU A 241 8.91 2.23 26.94
CA GLU A 241 10.22 2.64 27.47
C GLU A 241 11.15 1.44 27.35
N ASP A 242 11.56 1.15 26.12
CA ASP A 242 12.35 -0.01 25.76
C ASP A 242 13.48 0.42 24.83
N ASP A 243 14.71 0.30 25.34
CA ASP A 243 15.94 0.67 24.62
C ASP A 243 16.03 0.01 23.23
N ALA A 244 15.51 -1.22 23.06
CA ALA A 244 15.55 -1.91 21.77
C ALA A 244 14.59 -1.29 20.75
N TRP A 245 13.43 -0.81 21.22
CA TRP A 245 12.48 -0.12 20.36
C TRP A 245 13.00 1.25 19.96
N ASP A 246 13.55 2.01 20.90
CA ASP A 246 14.13 3.32 20.62
C ASP A 246 15.35 3.24 19.70
N GLU A 247 16.16 2.19 19.84
CA GLU A 247 17.24 1.90 18.90
C GLU A 247 16.69 1.56 17.51
N ALA A 248 15.70 0.68 17.41
CA ALA A 248 15.10 0.32 16.13
C ALA A 248 14.52 1.55 15.40
N ARG A 249 13.81 2.41 16.13
CA ARG A 249 13.28 3.68 15.62
C ARG A 249 14.39 4.63 15.20
N SER A 250 15.45 4.73 15.99
CA SER A 250 16.60 5.59 15.66
C SER A 250 17.26 5.14 14.35
N LEU A 251 17.44 3.83 14.15
CA LEU A 251 17.96 3.25 12.91
C LEU A 251 17.02 3.53 11.73
N VAL A 252 15.72 3.26 11.87
CA VAL A 252 14.72 3.55 10.82
C VAL A 252 14.63 5.04 10.50
N GLY A 253 14.82 5.91 11.49
CA GLY A 253 14.85 7.36 11.32
C GLY A 253 16.03 7.85 10.47
N THR A 254 17.08 7.04 10.28
CA THR A 254 18.21 7.38 9.39
C THR A 254 17.97 7.09 7.91
N ILE A 255 16.87 6.41 7.58
CA ILE A 255 16.57 6.04 6.19
C ILE A 255 16.33 7.30 5.36
N GLU A 256 17.11 7.46 4.28
CA GLU A 256 16.86 8.51 3.31
C GLU A 256 15.80 8.09 2.28
N SER A 257 15.03 9.07 1.77
CA SER A 257 14.05 8.87 0.70
C SER A 257 14.65 8.22 -0.57
N SER A 258 15.91 8.55 -0.86
CA SER A 258 16.68 7.96 -1.96
C SER A 258 16.85 6.46 -1.78
N GLU A 259 17.18 5.99 -0.57
CA GLU A 259 17.43 4.57 -0.30
C GLU A 259 16.17 3.71 -0.43
N LEU A 260 15.00 4.27 -0.12
CA LEU A 260 13.71 3.59 -0.31
C LEU A 260 13.32 3.45 -1.78
N THR A 261 13.80 4.31 -2.66
CA THR A 261 13.35 4.37 -4.06
C THR A 261 14.41 3.94 -5.06
N ASP A 262 15.68 3.87 -4.65
CA ASP A 262 16.81 3.50 -5.51
C ASP A 262 16.81 1.99 -5.84
N PRO A 263 16.73 1.60 -7.13
CA PRO A 263 16.79 0.20 -7.57
C PRO A 263 18.13 -0.49 -7.24
N GLN A 264 19.21 0.27 -7.03
CA GLN A 264 20.51 -0.28 -6.67
C GLN A 264 20.66 -0.58 -5.18
N VAL A 265 19.76 -0.06 -4.33
CA VAL A 265 19.76 -0.44 -2.91
C VAL A 265 19.05 -1.78 -2.80
N GLY A 266 17.75 -1.88 -3.08
CA GLY A 266 16.99 -3.11 -2.85
C GLY A 266 16.59 -3.28 -1.38
N SER A 267 15.43 -3.90 -1.13
CA SER A 267 14.87 -4.10 0.21
C SER A 267 15.85 -4.81 1.16
N GLU A 268 16.45 -5.92 0.75
CA GLU A 268 17.32 -6.73 1.61
C GLU A 268 18.63 -6.03 1.95
N ARG A 269 19.19 -5.25 1.00
CA ARG A 269 20.40 -4.46 1.25
C ARG A 269 20.14 -3.32 2.21
N LEU A 270 18.98 -2.66 2.08
CA LEU A 270 18.55 -1.62 3.03
C LEU A 270 18.43 -2.24 4.43
N LEU A 271 17.76 -3.38 4.55
CA LEU A 271 17.61 -4.08 5.83
C LEU A 271 18.96 -4.50 6.43
N TYR A 272 19.89 -5.00 5.61
CA TYR A 272 21.25 -5.31 6.06
C TYR A 272 21.98 -4.05 6.53
N ARG A 273 21.94 -2.95 5.77
CA ARG A 273 22.55 -1.67 6.17
C ARG A 273 22.06 -1.21 7.53
N LEU A 274 20.75 -1.27 7.77
CA LEU A 274 20.12 -0.83 9.01
C LEU A 274 20.44 -1.74 10.19
N PHE A 275 20.39 -3.07 10.00
CA PHE A 275 20.28 -4.02 11.12
C PHE A 275 21.37 -5.11 11.14
N HIS A 276 22.45 -4.97 10.38
CA HIS A 276 23.53 -5.98 10.33
C HIS A 276 24.13 -6.29 11.71
N GLU A 277 24.26 -5.31 12.61
CA GLU A 277 24.80 -5.51 13.96
C GLU A 277 23.85 -6.28 14.89
N ARG A 278 22.55 -6.27 14.60
CA ARG A 278 21.48 -6.83 15.45
C ARG A 278 20.91 -8.15 14.93
N GLY A 279 21.44 -8.65 13.81
CA GLY A 279 21.06 -9.96 13.26
C GLY A 279 19.71 -9.93 12.55
N VAL A 280 19.59 -9.16 11.47
CA VAL A 280 18.40 -9.19 10.61
C VAL A 280 18.28 -10.51 9.86
N ARG A 281 17.07 -11.05 9.87
CA ARG A 281 16.67 -12.24 9.11
C ARG A 281 15.53 -11.87 8.18
N VAL A 282 15.72 -12.12 6.89
CA VAL A 282 14.68 -11.97 5.85
C VAL A 282 13.96 -13.29 5.61
N PHE A 283 12.71 -13.21 5.17
CA PHE A 283 11.86 -14.36 4.83
C PHE A 283 11.45 -14.30 3.35
N ASP A 284 10.79 -15.36 2.88
CA ASP A 284 10.28 -15.45 1.51
C ASP A 284 9.43 -14.24 1.16
N SER A 285 9.72 -13.66 0.00
CA SER A 285 9.04 -12.46 -0.47
C SER A 285 7.66 -12.78 -1.03
N VAL A 286 6.79 -11.77 -1.02
CA VAL A 286 5.46 -11.83 -1.61
C VAL A 286 5.43 -10.85 -2.77
N SER A 287 5.34 -11.37 -3.99
CA SER A 287 5.16 -10.54 -5.20
C SER A 287 3.94 -9.64 -5.08
N VAL A 288 3.98 -8.47 -5.69
CA VAL A 288 2.90 -7.48 -5.78
C VAL A 288 2.64 -7.24 -7.25
N LEU A 289 1.39 -7.38 -7.67
CA LEU A 289 1.03 -7.31 -9.09
C LEU A 289 -0.17 -6.38 -9.28
N ASP A 290 -0.04 -5.47 -10.24
CA ASP A 290 -1.16 -4.67 -10.72
C ASP A 290 -2.19 -5.58 -11.40
N GLU A 291 -3.26 -5.88 -10.69
CA GLU A 291 -4.29 -6.81 -11.16
C GLU A 291 -5.68 -6.30 -10.78
N CYS A 292 -6.41 -5.78 -11.77
CA CYS A 292 -7.80 -5.39 -11.58
C CYS A 292 -8.73 -6.60 -11.68
N SER A 293 -9.75 -6.63 -10.83
CA SER A 293 -10.76 -7.69 -10.81
C SER A 293 -11.96 -7.43 -11.73
N CYS A 294 -11.93 -6.38 -12.56
CA CYS A 294 -13.02 -6.04 -13.47
C CYS A 294 -13.20 -7.11 -14.56
N SER A 295 -14.45 -7.43 -14.87
CA SER A 295 -14.79 -8.36 -15.95
C SER A 295 -16.04 -7.85 -16.66
N ARG A 296 -16.25 -8.33 -17.90
CA ARG A 296 -17.43 -7.95 -18.67
C ARG A 296 -18.70 -8.38 -17.93
N GLU A 297 -18.69 -9.54 -17.29
CA GLU A 297 -19.79 -10.09 -16.50
C GLU A 297 -20.13 -9.22 -15.28
N LYS A 298 -19.11 -8.75 -14.55
CA LYS A 298 -19.33 -7.88 -13.38
C LYS A 298 -19.96 -6.54 -13.79
N ILE A 299 -19.44 -5.92 -14.85
CA ILE A 299 -19.95 -4.64 -15.34
C ILE A 299 -21.36 -4.83 -15.92
N SER A 300 -21.59 -5.89 -16.69
CA SER A 300 -22.92 -6.28 -17.16
C SER A 300 -23.90 -6.48 -16.00
N GLY A 301 -23.46 -7.08 -14.89
CA GLY A 301 -24.28 -7.26 -13.70
C GLY A 301 -24.69 -5.94 -13.05
N VAL A 302 -23.79 -4.94 -13.01
CA VAL A 302 -24.10 -3.57 -12.55
C VAL A 302 -25.12 -2.91 -13.49
N LEU A 303 -24.88 -2.95 -14.80
CA LEU A 303 -25.78 -2.38 -15.81
C LEU A 303 -27.18 -3.03 -15.78
N SER A 304 -27.26 -4.33 -15.49
CA SER A 304 -28.55 -5.03 -15.35
C SER A 304 -29.40 -4.53 -14.17
N GLY A 305 -28.77 -3.88 -13.19
CA GLY A 305 -29.45 -3.25 -12.05
C GLY A 305 -30.15 -1.95 -12.39
N PHE A 306 -29.78 -1.30 -13.50
CA PHE A 306 -30.29 0.01 -13.87
C PHE A 306 -31.70 -0.10 -14.48
N THR A 307 -32.41 1.02 -14.47
CA THR A 307 -33.71 1.22 -15.11
C THR A 307 -33.55 1.42 -16.62
N ALA A 308 -34.63 1.22 -17.38
CA ALA A 308 -34.60 1.41 -18.83
C ALA A 308 -34.31 2.87 -19.23
N GLU A 309 -34.72 3.84 -18.39
CA GLU A 309 -34.44 5.27 -18.58
C GLU A 309 -32.95 5.57 -18.41
N GLU A 310 -32.32 5.10 -17.32
CA GLU A 310 -30.87 5.27 -17.09
C GLU A 310 -30.02 4.63 -18.19
N ILE A 311 -30.44 3.46 -18.69
CA ILE A 311 -29.77 2.76 -19.80
C ILE A 311 -29.92 3.54 -21.11
N ALA A 312 -31.08 4.15 -21.37
CA ALA A 312 -31.30 4.96 -22.57
C ALA A 312 -30.52 6.28 -22.52
N GLU A 313 -30.43 6.93 -21.35
CA GLU A 313 -29.63 8.13 -21.14
C GLU A 313 -28.13 7.87 -21.24
N SER A 314 -27.67 6.70 -20.82
CA SER A 314 -26.26 6.29 -20.89
C SER A 314 -25.83 5.77 -22.27
N ALA A 315 -26.77 5.54 -23.18
CA ALA A 315 -26.48 4.98 -24.50
C ALA A 315 -26.21 6.09 -25.52
N ASP A 316 -25.01 6.07 -26.12
CA ASP A 316 -24.71 6.86 -27.31
C ASP A 316 -24.77 5.94 -28.54
N SER A 317 -25.60 6.30 -29.51
CA SER A 317 -25.75 5.56 -30.77
C SER A 317 -26.06 4.06 -30.59
N GLY A 318 -26.76 3.71 -29.51
CA GLY A 318 -27.14 2.33 -29.18
C GLY A 318 -26.08 1.52 -28.43
N LYS A 319 -24.92 2.13 -28.11
CA LYS A 319 -23.84 1.50 -27.33
C LYS A 319 -23.70 2.16 -25.97
N ILE A 320 -23.32 1.35 -24.97
CA ILE A 320 -22.97 1.81 -23.63
C ILE A 320 -21.48 1.54 -23.43
N SER A 321 -20.72 2.60 -23.20
CA SER A 321 -19.28 2.52 -22.90
C SER A 321 -19.05 2.73 -21.42
N VAL A 322 -18.48 1.74 -20.74
CA VAL A 322 -18.09 1.83 -19.33
C VAL A 322 -16.58 1.69 -19.23
N THR A 323 -15.92 2.72 -18.69
CA THR A 323 -14.50 2.66 -18.36
C THR A 323 -14.34 2.22 -16.92
N CYS A 324 -13.51 1.21 -16.66
CA CYS A 324 -13.20 0.84 -15.28
C CYS A 324 -12.27 1.89 -14.65
N GLU A 325 -12.72 2.57 -13.61
CA GLU A 325 -11.95 3.60 -12.88
C GLU A 325 -10.59 3.10 -12.35
N PHE A 326 -10.41 1.81 -12.08
CA PHE A 326 -9.13 1.30 -11.57
C PHE A 326 -8.09 1.04 -12.66
N CYS A 327 -8.48 0.35 -13.74
CA CYS A 327 -7.52 -0.11 -14.76
C CYS A 327 -7.65 0.59 -16.12
N SER A 328 -8.57 1.55 -16.23
CA SER A 328 -8.87 2.31 -17.46
C SER A 328 -9.30 1.45 -18.65
N LYS A 329 -9.70 0.19 -18.41
CA LYS A 329 -10.19 -0.69 -19.47
C LYS A 329 -11.60 -0.25 -19.89
N LEU A 330 -11.76 0.00 -21.18
CA LEU A 330 -13.04 0.30 -21.82
C LEU A 330 -13.82 -1.00 -22.08
N TYR A 331 -15.08 -1.02 -21.66
CA TYR A 331 -16.04 -2.08 -21.96
C TYR A 331 -17.18 -1.49 -22.76
N GLU A 332 -17.42 -2.04 -23.96
CA GLU A 332 -18.57 -1.69 -24.79
C GLU A 332 -19.65 -2.77 -24.69
N PHE A 333 -20.89 -2.34 -24.54
CA PHE A 333 -22.07 -3.19 -24.57
C PHE A 333 -23.11 -2.63 -25.54
N ASP A 334 -23.93 -3.50 -26.11
CA ASP A 334 -25.11 -3.07 -26.85
C ASP A 334 -26.24 -2.74 -25.86
N SER A 335 -26.87 -1.57 -26.02
CA SER A 335 -28.02 -1.16 -25.20
C SER A 335 -29.19 -2.16 -25.28
N ALA A 336 -29.30 -2.92 -26.38
CA ALA A 336 -30.29 -3.98 -26.55
C ALA A 336 -30.08 -5.16 -25.59
N GLU A 337 -28.86 -5.37 -25.05
CA GLU A 337 -28.57 -6.42 -24.06
C GLU A 337 -29.30 -6.16 -22.72
N PHE A 338 -29.73 -4.92 -22.45
CA PHE A 338 -30.29 -4.49 -21.15
C PHE A 338 -31.71 -3.93 -21.20
N LYS A 339 -32.37 -3.96 -22.38
CA LYS A 339 -33.78 -3.53 -22.49
C LYS A 339 -34.69 -4.51 -21.74
N LYS A 340 -35.37 -4.03 -20.69
CA LYS A 340 -36.38 -4.77 -19.91
C LYS A 340 -37.77 -4.62 -20.49
#